data_AF-A0A1G2DIE8-F1
#
_entry.id   AF-A0A1G2DIE8-F1
#
_cell.length_a   1.000
_cell.length_b   1.000
_cell.length_c   1.000
_cell.angle_alpha   90.00
_cell.angle_beta   90.00
_cell.angle_gamma   90.00
#
_symmetry.space_group_name_H-M   'P 1'
#
loop_
_entity.id
_entity.type
_entity.pdbx_description
1 polymer ?
#
loop_
_entity_poly.entity_id
_entity_poly.type
_entity_poly.pdbx_seq_one_letter_code
_entity_poly.pdbx_strand_id
1 'polypeptide(L)'
;MHMEKGLGLQTNERDRLAELRRIQMDREFTADELAEFKTLSSMETPSATEEERREYVELSRRQTAGTDWTPDDARRAQELLKKLEK
;
A
#
# COMPACT_ATOMS: atom_id res chain seq x y z
N MET A 1 -6.53 -13.85 35.65
CA MET A 1 -5.93 -12.52 35.93
C MET A 1 -5.36 -12.04 34.60
N HIS A 2 -6.17 -11.38 33.77
CA HIS A 2 -6.17 -9.92 33.56
C HIS A 2 -4.77 -9.29 33.46
N MET A 3 -4.43 -8.99 32.19
CA MET A 3 -3.69 -7.86 31.63
C MET A 3 -2.37 -7.42 32.24
N GLU A 4 -1.33 -7.43 31.40
CA GLU A 4 -0.40 -6.29 31.36
C GLU A 4 -0.02 -5.98 29.91
N LYS A 5 -0.62 -4.89 29.42
CA LYS A 5 -0.29 -4.19 28.18
C LYS A 5 0.99 -3.39 28.45
N GLY A 6 2.05 -3.61 27.66
CA GLY A 6 3.33 -2.97 27.94
C GLY A 6 4.37 -3.07 26.82
N LEU A 7 3.98 -2.77 25.57
CA LEU A 7 4.90 -2.36 24.50
C LEU A 7 4.21 -1.16 23.85
N GLY A 8 4.56 0.10 24.09
CA GLY A 8 5.90 0.65 24.04
C GLY A 8 6.00 1.58 22.83
N LEU A 9 5.18 2.64 22.80
CA LEU A 9 5.33 3.91 22.07
C LEU A 9 5.75 3.89 20.58
N GLN A 10 5.33 2.90 19.83
CA GLN A 10 5.17 3.00 18.38
C GLN A 10 3.91 2.20 18.00
N THR A 11 2.75 2.71 18.42
CA THR A 11 1.42 2.22 18.01
C THR A 11 1.27 2.52 16.52
N ASN A 12 1.91 1.64 15.75
CA ASN A 12 1.99 1.60 14.31
C ASN A 12 0.60 1.76 13.70
N GLU A 13 0.48 2.65 12.73
CA GLU A 13 -0.65 2.84 11.82
C GLU A 13 -1.31 1.51 11.37
N ARG A 14 -0.52 0.43 11.28
CA ARG A 14 -0.95 -0.96 11.01
C ARG A 14 -1.84 -1.60 12.10
N ASP A 15 -1.50 -1.41 13.38
CA ASP A 15 -2.30 -1.93 14.50
C ASP A 15 -3.64 -1.17 14.59
N ARG A 16 -3.60 0.14 14.35
CA ARG A 16 -4.79 0.98 14.26
C ARG A 16 -5.70 0.59 13.10
N LEU A 17 -5.13 0.30 11.93
CA LEU A 17 -5.89 -0.20 10.78
C LEU A 17 -6.49 -1.59 11.06
N ALA A 18 -5.78 -2.48 11.75
CA ALA A 18 -6.31 -3.77 12.16
C ALA A 18 -7.49 -3.64 13.15
N GLU A 19 -7.42 -2.68 14.08
CA GLU A 19 -8.53 -2.35 14.98
C GLU A 19 -9.74 -1.81 14.20
N LEU A 20 -9.53 -0.86 13.29
CA LEU A 20 -10.61 -0.32 12.45
C LEU A 20 -11.25 -1.43 11.59
N ARG A 21 -10.47 -2.36 11.01
CA ARG A 21 -11.02 -3.52 10.29
C ARG A 21 -11.94 -4.39 11.17
N ARG A 22 -11.63 -4.56 12.46
CA ARG A 22 -12.51 -5.29 13.39
C ARG A 22 -13.78 -4.51 13.68
N ILE A 23 -13.67 -3.19 13.88
CA ILE A 23 -14.83 -2.31 14.11
C ILE A 23 -15.77 -2.36 12.90
N GLN A 24 -15.24 -2.34 11.68
CA GLN A 24 -16.03 -2.45 10.44
C GLN A 24 -16.91 -3.72 10.38
N MET A 25 -16.46 -4.83 10.98
CA MET A 25 -17.21 -6.09 11.00
C MET A 25 -18.27 -6.14 12.10
N ASP A 26 -18.15 -5.28 13.12
CA ASP A 26 -19.03 -5.23 14.29
C ASP A 26 -20.10 -4.12 14.15
N ARG A 27 -19.73 -2.97 13.58
CA ARG A 27 -20.59 -1.79 13.42
C ARG A 27 -20.20 -0.92 12.23
N GLU A 28 -21.11 -0.02 11.84
CA GLU A 28 -20.80 1.04 10.87
C GLU A 28 -19.82 2.07 11.48
N PHE A 29 -18.87 2.53 10.68
CA PHE A 29 -17.92 3.56 11.08
C PHE A 29 -18.59 4.91 11.27
N THR A 30 -18.14 5.68 12.26
CA THR A 30 -18.39 7.13 12.28
C THR A 30 -17.63 7.81 11.14
N ALA A 31 -18.01 9.05 10.80
CA ALA A 31 -17.34 9.81 9.75
C ALA A 31 -15.82 9.99 10.00
N ASP A 32 -15.44 10.11 11.27
CA ASP A 32 -14.05 10.22 11.72
C ASP A 32 -13.28 8.91 11.56
N GLU A 33 -13.84 7.79 12.05
CA GLU A 33 -13.25 6.45 11.89
C GLU A 33 -13.14 6.04 10.42
N LEU A 34 -14.10 6.43 9.57
CA LEU A 34 -14.05 6.17 8.15
C LEU A 34 -12.94 6.97 7.45
N ALA A 35 -12.71 8.22 7.86
CA ALA A 35 -11.62 9.04 7.34
C ALA A 35 -10.25 8.47 7.75
N GLU A 36 -10.12 8.05 9.01
CA GLU A 36 -8.93 7.38 9.53
C GLU A 36 -8.68 6.05 8.81
N PHE A 37 -9.71 5.22 8.67
CA PHE A 37 -9.63 3.94 7.96
C PHE A 37 -9.21 4.11 6.50
N LYS A 38 -9.75 5.10 5.78
CA LYS A 38 -9.34 5.40 4.40
C LYS A 38 -7.89 5.85 4.32
N THR A 39 -7.46 6.71 5.23
CA THR A 39 -6.09 7.22 5.27
C THR A 39 -5.10 6.08 5.52
N LEU A 40 -5.34 5.30 6.57
CA LEU A 40 -4.49 4.18 6.93
C LEU A 40 -4.55 3.05 5.89
N SER A 41 -5.74 2.74 5.35
CA SER A 41 -5.89 1.71 4.31
C SER A 41 -5.19 2.11 3.02
N SER A 42 -5.18 3.40 2.68
CA SER A 42 -4.43 3.93 1.53
C SER A 42 -2.92 3.78 1.74
N MET A 43 -2.43 3.94 2.98
CA MET A 43 -1.04 3.72 3.35
C MET A 43 -0.64 2.23 3.40
N GLU A 44 -1.57 1.32 3.69
CA GLU A 44 -1.33 -0.14 3.66
C GLU A 44 -1.34 -0.71 2.24
N THR A 45 -2.12 -0.12 1.33
CA THR A 45 -2.06 -0.49 -0.07
C THR A 45 -0.81 0.10 -0.72
N PRO A 46 0.03 -0.71 -1.38
CA PRO A 46 1.07 -0.17 -2.24
C PRO A 46 0.40 0.38 -3.50
N SER A 47 -0.31 1.51 -3.37
CA SER A 47 -0.58 2.37 -4.52
C SER A 47 0.78 2.78 -5.04
N ALA A 48 1.05 2.51 -6.31
CA ALA A 48 2.31 2.92 -6.91
C ALA A 48 2.56 4.40 -6.64
N THR A 49 3.70 4.68 -6.01
CA THR A 49 4.16 6.05 -5.76
C THR A 49 4.36 6.77 -7.09
N GLU A 50 4.42 8.10 -7.08
CA GLU A 50 4.73 8.86 -8.30
C GLU A 50 6.10 8.46 -8.89
N GLU A 51 7.05 8.05 -8.05
CA GLU A 51 8.35 7.52 -8.46
C GLU A 51 8.21 6.19 -9.20
N GLU A 52 7.42 5.25 -8.66
CA GLU A 52 7.10 3.97 -9.31
C GLU A 52 6.34 4.14 -10.63
N ARG A 53 5.48 5.16 -10.74
CA ARG A 53 4.85 5.55 -12.01
C ARG A 53 5.88 5.98 -13.04
N ARG A 54 6.83 6.83 -12.64
CA ARG A 54 7.91 7.31 -13.54
C ARG A 54 8.82 6.15 -13.96
N GLU A 55 9.17 5.27 -13.03
CA GLU A 55 9.96 4.05 -13.31
C GLU A 55 9.26 3.17 -14.35
N TYR A 56 7.95 2.93 -14.19
CA TYR A 56 7.17 2.15 -15.16
C TYR A 56 7.16 2.79 -16.56
N VAL A 57 6.99 4.11 -16.64
CA VAL A 57 7.00 4.84 -17.93
C VAL A 57 8.36 4.73 -18.62
N GLU A 58 9.45 4.81 -17.85
CA GLU A 58 10.81 4.68 -18.40
C GLU A 58 11.07 3.25 -18.89
N LEU A 59 10.71 2.24 -18.10
CA LEU A 59 10.82 0.83 -18.50
C LEU A 59 9.97 0.54 -19.74
N SER A 60 8.74 1.03 -19.80
CA SER A 60 7.85 0.86 -20.96
C SER A 60 8.43 1.51 -22.24
N ARG A 61 9.07 2.68 -22.10
CA ARG A 61 9.80 3.31 -23.21
C ARG A 61 10.98 2.46 -23.67
N ARG A 62 11.79 1.92 -22.75
CA ARG A 62 12.93 1.05 -23.07
C ARG A 62 12.47 -0.23 -23.77
N GLN A 63 11.39 -0.84 -23.29
CA GLN A 63 10.76 -2.01 -23.90
C GLN A 63 10.33 -1.73 -25.35
N THR A 64 9.66 -0.59 -25.58
CA THR A 64 9.19 -0.19 -26.92
C THR A 64 10.35 0.15 -27.85
N ALA A 65 11.41 0.78 -27.33
CA ALA A 65 12.61 1.11 -28.08
C ALA A 65 13.46 -0.14 -28.41
N GLY A 66 13.30 -1.24 -27.69
CA GLY A 66 14.09 -2.46 -27.86
C GLY A 66 15.55 -2.31 -27.44
N THR A 67 15.88 -1.27 -26.67
CA THR A 67 17.24 -0.95 -26.24
C THR A 67 17.47 -1.43 -24.81
N ASP A 68 18.53 -2.22 -24.60
CA ASP A 68 19.00 -2.64 -23.27
C ASP A 68 17.92 -3.30 -22.38
N TRP A 69 16.93 -3.95 -23.01
CA TRP A 69 15.82 -4.56 -22.30
C TRP A 69 16.21 -5.92 -21.72
N THR A 70 16.24 -6.02 -20.39
CA THR A 70 16.58 -7.26 -19.70
C THR A 70 15.33 -7.97 -19.16
N PRO A 71 15.43 -9.28 -18.86
CA PRO A 71 14.35 -9.98 -18.15
C PRO A 71 14.05 -9.42 -16.76
N ASP A 72 15.01 -8.73 -16.11
CA ASP A 72 14.79 -8.07 -14.83
C ASP A 72 13.92 -6.81 -14.97
N ASP A 73 14.18 -6.00 -16.01
CA ASP A 73 13.33 -4.85 -16.39
C ASP A 73 11.89 -5.29 -16.68
N ALA A 74 11.71 -6.42 -17.37
CA ALA A 74 10.40 -6.98 -17.64
C ALA A 74 9.66 -7.39 -16.36
N ARG A 75 10.35 -8.04 -15.42
CA ARG A 75 9.79 -8.40 -14.12
C ARG A 75 9.39 -7.15 -13.33
N ARG A 76 10.27 -6.15 -13.29
CA ARG A 76 10.03 -4.89 -12.58
C ARG A 76 8.84 -4.12 -13.17
N ALA A 77 8.78 -4.00 -14.50
CA ALA A 77 7.65 -3.37 -15.19
C ALA A 77 6.32 -4.07 -14.89
N GLN A 78 6.30 -5.41 -14.82
CA GLN A 78 5.09 -6.16 -14.44
C GLN A 78 4.68 -5.94 -12.98
N GLU A 79 5.64 -5.85 -12.06
CA GLU A 79 5.34 -5.55 -10.65
C GLU A 79 4.77 -4.14 -10.48
N LEU A 80 5.36 -3.15 -11.15
CA LEU A 80 4.88 -1.77 -11.13
C LEU A 80 3.49 -1.66 -11.77
N LEU A 81 3.25 -2.34 -12.89
CA LEU A 81 1.94 -2.39 -13.54
C LEU A 81 0.86 -2.92 -12.58
N LYS A 82 1.15 -4.02 -11.86
CA LYS A 82 0.21 -4.58 -10.86
C LYS A 82 -0.09 -3.63 -9.69
N LYS A 83 0.85 -2.73 -9.35
CA LYS A 83 0.64 -1.68 -8.34
C LYS A 83 -0.09 -0.45 -8.89
N LEU A 84 -0.08 -0.27 -10.21
CA LEU A 84 -0.75 0.84 -10.92
C LEU A 84 -2.19 0.54 -11.29
N GLU A 85 -2.52 -0.71 -11.57
CA GLU A 85 -3.87 -1.18 -11.92
C GLU A 85 -4.78 -1.39 -10.70
N LYS A 86 -4.26 -1.23 -9.48
CA LYS A 86 -5.01 -1.29 -8.22
C LYS A 86 -5.34 0.10 -7.71
#